data_AF-A0A1V5NG70-F1
#
_entry.id   AF-A0A1V5NG70-F1
#
_cell.length_a   1.000
_cell.length_b   1.000
_cell.length_c   1.000
_cell.angle_alpha   90.00
_cell.angle_beta   90.00
_cell.angle_gamma   90.00
#
_symmetry.space_group_name_H-M   'P 1'
#
loop_
_entity.id
_entity.type
_entity.pdbx_description
1 polymer ?
#
loop_
_entity_poly.entity_id
_entity_poly.type
_entity_poly.pdbx_seq_one_letter_code
_entity_poly.pdbx_strand_id
1 'polypeptide(L)'
;MKTFTDSASRVWTISITIDSVKRVRDLLSINLLEPEKGEPPLLTQIATDEILLCDIIYCLIKPQADSLGITDSQFGQSLGGDVILAAQNAFYDELIDFFQKRGRADRAKAALTQQKMINLAIEAVTKNLNQIDLDRELAKVMSGVPSIP
;
A
#
# COMPACT_ATOMS: atom_id res chain seq x y z
N MET A 1 1.98 -15.33 -7.14
CA MET A 1 1.80 -15.25 -5.68
C MET A 1 2.98 -14.47 -5.13
N LYS A 2 2.71 -13.54 -4.21
CA LYS A 2 3.72 -12.73 -3.53
C LYS A 2 3.51 -12.83 -2.02
N THR A 3 4.55 -12.55 -1.25
CA THR A 3 4.50 -12.72 0.21
C THR A 3 5.05 -11.49 0.91
N PHE A 4 4.56 -11.22 2.11
CA PHE A 4 5.16 -10.28 3.05
C PHE A 4 5.08 -10.84 4.47
N THR A 5 5.86 -10.28 5.39
CA THR A 5 5.89 -10.67 6.80
C THR A 5 5.36 -9.53 7.64
N ASP A 6 4.45 -9.82 8.57
CA ASP A 6 3.91 -8.80 9.49
C ASP A 6 4.77 -8.60 10.75
N SER A 7 4.42 -7.62 11.58
CA SER A 7 5.17 -7.31 12.81
C SER A 7 5.10 -8.41 13.88
N ALA A 8 4.20 -9.39 13.73
CA ALA A 8 4.09 -10.58 14.56
C ALA A 8 4.88 -11.77 13.97
N SER A 9 5.74 -11.53 12.98
CA SER A 9 6.52 -12.56 12.25
C SER A 9 5.67 -13.59 11.49
N ARG A 10 4.41 -13.27 11.17
CA ARG A 10 3.55 -14.14 10.34
C ARG A 10 3.80 -13.82 8.87
N VAL A 11 3.94 -14.87 8.06
CA VAL A 11 4.10 -14.73 6.61
C VAL A 11 2.73 -14.85 5.94
N TRP A 12 2.34 -13.81 5.21
CA TRP A 12 1.10 -13.76 4.47
C TRP A 12 1.35 -13.92 2.98
N THR A 13 0.58 -14.80 2.33
CA THR A 13 0.63 -14.97 0.87
C THR A 13 -0.50 -14.21 0.20
N ILE A 14 -0.17 -13.23 -0.64
CA ILE A 14 -1.12 -12.56 -1.52
C ILE A 14 -1.25 -13.37 -2.80
N SER A 15 -2.47 -13.85 -3.06
CA SER A 15 -2.83 -14.51 -4.31
C SER A 15 -4.10 -13.91 -4.88
N ILE A 16 -4.02 -13.40 -6.11
CA ILE A 16 -5.18 -12.85 -6.81
C ILE A 16 -5.74 -13.93 -7.73
N THR A 17 -6.89 -14.45 -7.33
CA THR A 17 -7.73 -15.41 -8.06
C THR A 17 -9.14 -14.83 -8.25
N ILE A 18 -9.95 -15.45 -9.12
CA ILE A 18 -11.34 -15.03 -9.30
C ILE A 18 -12.12 -15.06 -7.98
N ASP A 19 -11.91 -16.07 -7.13
CA ASP A 19 -12.55 -16.15 -5.82
C ASP A 19 -12.13 -14.99 -4.89
N SER A 20 -10.83 -14.70 -4.79
CA SER A 20 -10.35 -13.58 -3.98
C SER A 20 -10.90 -12.22 -4.44
N VAL A 21 -10.99 -12.01 -5.76
CA VAL A 21 -11.56 -10.80 -6.36
C VAL A 21 -13.05 -10.70 -6.06
N LYS A 22 -13.79 -11.80 -6.15
CA LYS A 22 -15.21 -11.83 -5.76
C LYS A 22 -15.38 -11.47 -4.29
N ARG A 23 -14.51 -11.98 -3.41
CA ARG A 23 -14.54 -11.64 -1.99
C ARG A 23 -14.30 -10.15 -1.73
N VAL A 24 -13.29 -9.56 -2.37
CA VAL A 24 -13.03 -8.11 -2.27
C VAL A 24 -14.25 -7.31 -2.74
N ARG A 25 -14.86 -7.69 -3.85
CA ARG A 25 -16.08 -7.05 -4.35
C ARG A 25 -17.25 -7.19 -3.39
N ASP A 26 -17.48 -8.39 -2.87
CA ASP A 26 -18.66 -8.67 -2.06
C ASP A 26 -18.55 -8.06 -0.64
N LEU A 27 -17.33 -7.95 -0.10
CA LEU A 27 -17.09 -7.35 1.23
C LEU A 27 -16.88 -5.83 1.18
N LEU A 28 -16.22 -5.30 0.16
CA LEU A 28 -15.82 -3.88 0.09
C LEU A 28 -16.51 -3.10 -1.01
N SER A 29 -17.34 -3.73 -1.85
CA SER A 29 -17.92 -3.11 -3.06
C SER A 29 -16.86 -2.63 -4.07
N ILE A 30 -15.68 -3.27 -4.09
CA ILE A 30 -14.54 -2.89 -4.95
C ILE A 30 -14.26 -3.96 -6.00
N ASN A 31 -14.17 -3.54 -7.26
CA ASN A 31 -13.82 -4.43 -8.36
C ASN A 31 -12.35 -4.31 -8.74
N LEU A 32 -11.50 -5.19 -8.19
CA LEU A 32 -10.07 -5.25 -8.54
C LEU A 32 -9.81 -5.58 -10.02
N LEU A 33 -10.81 -6.07 -10.77
CA LEU A 33 -10.67 -6.27 -12.21
C LEU A 33 -10.85 -4.99 -13.01
N GLU A 34 -11.20 -3.86 -12.41
CA GLU A 34 -11.38 -2.58 -13.10
C GLU A 34 -10.53 -1.48 -12.45
N PRO A 35 -9.19 -1.68 -12.39
CA PRO A 35 -8.25 -0.78 -11.69
C PRO A 35 -8.27 0.67 -12.20
N GLU A 36 -8.74 0.88 -13.43
CA GLU A 36 -8.85 2.19 -14.09
C GLU A 36 -10.16 2.95 -13.77
N LYS A 37 -11.14 2.31 -13.13
CA LYS A 37 -12.46 2.92 -12.87
C LYS A 37 -12.45 3.73 -11.57
N GLY A 38 -13.39 4.67 -11.47
CA GLY A 38 -13.53 5.58 -10.34
C GLY A 38 -12.87 6.94 -10.59
N GLU A 39 -13.12 7.88 -9.70
CA GLU A 39 -12.52 9.22 -9.72
C GLU A 39 -12.12 9.63 -8.29
N PRO A 40 -10.81 9.58 -7.93
CA PRO A 40 -9.68 9.17 -8.79
C PRO A 40 -9.71 7.67 -9.15
N PRO A 41 -8.95 7.19 -10.14
CA PRO A 41 -8.91 5.77 -10.50
C PRO A 41 -8.59 4.87 -9.29
N LEU A 42 -9.15 3.66 -9.27
CA LEU A 42 -8.99 2.73 -8.14
C LEU A 42 -7.53 2.49 -7.76
N LEU A 43 -6.61 2.35 -8.74
CA LEU A 43 -5.17 2.23 -8.44
C LEU A 43 -4.61 3.41 -7.66
N THR A 44 -5.10 4.61 -7.92
CA THR A 44 -4.71 5.83 -7.21
C THR A 44 -5.33 5.85 -5.81
N GLN A 45 -6.60 5.48 -5.67
CA GLN A 45 -7.24 5.35 -4.35
C GLN A 45 -6.46 4.40 -3.44
N ILE A 46 -6.13 3.20 -3.94
CA ILE A 46 -5.35 2.20 -3.19
C ILE A 46 -3.95 2.72 -2.81
N ALA A 47 -3.35 3.57 -3.65
CA ALA A 47 -2.02 4.10 -3.40
C ALA A 47 -1.98 5.21 -2.35
N THR A 48 -3.10 5.90 -2.10
CA THR A 48 -3.17 7.08 -1.22
C THR A 48 -4.03 6.87 0.02
N ASP A 49 -4.61 5.68 0.17
CA ASP A 49 -5.44 5.30 1.30
C ASP A 49 -4.95 3.96 1.86
N GLU A 50 -4.14 4.04 2.92
CA GLU A 50 -3.54 2.87 3.57
C GLU A 50 -4.59 2.00 4.27
N ILE A 51 -5.72 2.57 4.69
CA ILE A 51 -6.83 1.82 5.28
C ILE A 51 -7.49 0.97 4.20
N LEU A 52 -7.79 1.58 3.05
CA LEU A 52 -8.31 0.85 1.90
C LEU A 52 -7.36 -0.28 1.45
N LEU A 53 -6.06 -0.01 1.38
CA LEU A 53 -5.06 -1.02 1.06
C LEU A 53 -5.09 -2.17 2.09
N CYS A 54 -5.12 -1.85 3.38
CA CYS A 54 -5.23 -2.83 4.46
C CYS A 54 -6.47 -3.73 4.28
N ASP A 55 -7.64 -3.12 4.09
CA ASP A 55 -8.92 -3.84 3.94
C ASP A 55 -8.90 -4.78 2.72
N ILE A 56 -8.36 -4.31 1.59
CA ILE A 56 -8.20 -5.13 0.39
C ILE A 56 -7.27 -6.31 0.68
N ILE A 57 -6.10 -6.07 1.28
CA ILE A 57 -5.15 -7.15 1.58
C ILE A 57 -5.78 -8.14 2.54
N TYR A 58 -6.48 -7.69 3.59
CA TYR A 58 -7.19 -8.57 4.52
C TYR A 58 -8.19 -9.45 3.78
N CYS A 59 -8.97 -8.90 2.85
CA CYS A 59 -9.87 -9.68 2.01
C CYS A 59 -9.14 -10.72 1.15
N LEU A 60 -7.96 -10.41 0.62
CA LEU A 60 -7.16 -11.36 -0.18
C LEU A 60 -6.61 -12.49 0.69
N ILE A 61 -6.13 -12.19 1.89
CA ILE A 61 -5.56 -13.18 2.82
C ILE A 61 -6.61 -13.82 3.74
N LYS A 62 -7.89 -13.44 3.65
CA LYS A 62 -8.95 -13.86 4.57
C LYS A 62 -8.97 -15.36 4.87
N PRO A 63 -8.82 -16.28 3.90
CA PRO A 63 -8.77 -17.72 4.21
C PRO A 63 -7.60 -18.11 5.12
N GLN A 64 -6.43 -17.47 4.97
CA GLN A 64 -5.28 -17.66 5.86
C GLN A 64 -5.59 -17.06 7.25
N ALA A 65 -6.15 -15.85 7.30
CA ALA A 65 -6.52 -15.19 8.54
C ALA A 65 -7.55 -16.01 9.33
N ASP A 66 -8.60 -16.49 8.65
CA ASP A 66 -9.64 -17.35 9.23
C ASP A 66 -9.04 -18.65 9.78
N SER A 67 -8.10 -19.28 9.06
CA SER A 67 -7.42 -20.50 9.51
C SER A 67 -6.56 -20.31 10.77
N LEU A 68 -6.07 -19.08 10.99
CA LEU A 68 -5.27 -18.70 12.14
C LEU A 68 -6.07 -17.99 13.24
N GLY A 69 -7.38 -17.81 13.05
CA GLY A 69 -8.24 -17.05 13.97
C GLY A 69 -7.87 -15.57 14.08
N ILE A 70 -7.30 -14.98 13.04
CA ILE A 70 -6.88 -13.58 13.01
C ILE A 70 -8.01 -12.70 12.48
N THR A 71 -8.49 -11.81 13.33
CA THR A 71 -9.47 -10.78 12.97
C THR A 71 -8.85 -9.67 12.12
N ASP A 72 -9.69 -8.92 11.42
CA ASP A 72 -9.30 -7.73 10.66
C ASP A 72 -8.52 -6.72 11.53
N SER A 73 -9.06 -6.40 12.71
CA SER A 73 -8.40 -5.49 13.66
C SER A 73 -7.02 -5.99 14.11
N GLN A 74 -6.86 -7.30 14.37
CA GLN A 74 -5.57 -7.88 14.74
C GLN A 74 -4.58 -7.92 13.57
N PHE A 75 -5.08 -8.06 12.34
CA PHE A 75 -4.26 -7.94 11.15
C PHE A 75 -3.78 -6.50 10.97
N GLY A 76 -4.68 -5.52 11.01
CA GLY A 76 -4.35 -4.09 10.93
C GLY A 76 -3.35 -3.65 12.02
N GLN A 77 -3.50 -4.15 13.26
CA GLN A 77 -2.54 -3.89 14.35
C GLN A 77 -1.12 -4.40 14.03
N SER A 78 -0.99 -5.42 13.18
CA SER A 78 0.30 -5.98 12.78
C SER A 78 0.95 -5.28 11.57
N LEU A 79 0.27 -4.30 10.96
CA LEU A 79 0.78 -3.53 9.84
C LEU A 79 1.43 -2.23 10.32
N GLY A 80 2.68 -2.35 10.81
CA GLY A 80 3.55 -1.19 11.03
C GLY A 80 3.94 -0.49 9.72
N GLY A 81 4.57 0.69 9.80
CA GLY A 81 4.88 1.52 8.62
C GLY A 81 5.76 0.84 7.55
N ASP A 82 6.75 0.06 7.97
CA ASP A 82 7.58 -0.77 7.09
C ASP A 82 6.83 -1.99 6.55
N VAL A 83 6.01 -2.62 7.40
CA VAL A 83 5.18 -3.76 7.04
C VAL A 83 4.14 -3.40 5.98
N ILE A 84 3.43 -2.28 6.13
CA ILE A 84 2.41 -1.86 5.16
C ILE A 84 3.05 -1.54 3.80
N LEU A 85 4.26 -0.96 3.79
CA LEU A 85 5.02 -0.75 2.55
C LEU A 85 5.41 -2.08 1.89
N ALA A 86 5.87 -3.06 2.66
CA ALA A 86 6.16 -4.41 2.15
C ALA A 86 4.90 -5.10 1.61
N ALA A 87 3.77 -4.95 2.30
CA ALA A 87 2.48 -5.47 1.89
C ALA A 87 1.97 -4.80 0.60
N GLN A 88 2.16 -3.48 0.47
CA GLN A 88 1.86 -2.70 -0.74
C GLN A 88 2.66 -3.23 -1.94
N ASN A 89 3.97 -3.43 -1.77
CA ASN A 89 4.83 -3.97 -2.83
C ASN A 89 4.38 -5.37 -3.26
N ALA A 90 4.13 -6.26 -2.30
CA ALA A 90 3.63 -7.60 -2.59
C ALA A 90 2.27 -7.58 -3.29
N PHE A 91 1.38 -6.65 -2.92
CA PHE A 91 0.07 -6.48 -3.56
C PHE A 91 0.19 -6.04 -5.01
N TYR A 92 0.95 -4.97 -5.31
CA TYR A 92 1.11 -4.49 -6.68
C TYR A 92 1.81 -5.53 -7.56
N ASP A 93 2.84 -6.20 -7.06
CA ASP A 93 3.53 -7.27 -7.78
C ASP A 93 2.58 -8.42 -8.17
N GLU A 94 1.70 -8.84 -7.26
CA GLU A 94 0.71 -9.89 -7.56
C GLU A 94 -0.35 -9.40 -8.55
N LEU A 95 -0.79 -8.15 -8.42
CA LEU A 95 -1.78 -7.54 -9.33
C LEU A 95 -1.25 -7.42 -10.76
N ILE A 96 0.02 -7.01 -10.89
CA ILE A 96 0.73 -6.95 -12.17
C ILE A 96 0.83 -8.35 -12.78
N ASP A 97 1.33 -9.33 -12.02
CA ASP A 97 1.47 -10.72 -12.48
C ASP A 97 0.12 -11.30 -12.94
N PHE A 98 -0.96 -11.05 -12.19
CA PHE A 98 -2.31 -11.50 -12.52
C PHE A 98 -2.78 -10.93 -13.86
N PHE A 99 -2.66 -9.62 -14.07
CA PHE A 99 -3.10 -9.00 -15.32
C PHE A 99 -2.23 -9.41 -16.51
N GLN A 100 -0.92 -9.55 -16.32
CA GLN A 100 -0.03 -10.06 -17.37
C GLN A 100 -0.44 -11.47 -17.82
N LYS A 101 -0.65 -12.39 -16.87
CA LYS A 101 -1.09 -13.76 -17.16
C LYS A 101 -2.48 -13.82 -17.81
N ARG A 102 -3.34 -12.84 -17.54
CA ARG A 102 -4.66 -12.70 -18.17
C ARG A 102 -4.61 -12.07 -19.58
N GLY A 103 -3.44 -11.69 -20.08
CA GLY A 103 -3.30 -10.96 -21.34
C GLY A 103 -3.78 -9.51 -21.29
N ARG A 104 -3.98 -8.95 -20.09
CA ARG A 104 -4.38 -7.55 -19.87
C ARG A 104 -3.16 -6.67 -19.60
N ALA A 105 -2.29 -6.60 -20.60
CA ALA A 105 -1.05 -5.84 -20.54
C ALA A 105 -1.26 -4.35 -20.27
N ASP A 106 -2.40 -3.80 -20.72
CA ASP A 106 -2.84 -2.43 -20.43
C ASP A 106 -2.98 -2.18 -18.92
N ARG A 107 -3.69 -3.07 -18.21
CA ARG A 107 -3.91 -2.96 -16.76
C ARG A 107 -2.66 -3.29 -15.94
N ALA A 108 -1.88 -4.28 -16.39
CA ALA A 108 -0.58 -4.57 -15.80
C ALA A 108 0.35 -3.35 -15.88
N LYS A 109 0.38 -2.66 -17.03
CA LYS A 109 1.15 -1.43 -17.20
C LYS A 109 0.65 -0.31 -16.31
N ALA A 110 -0.66 -0.13 -16.17
CA ALA A 110 -1.23 0.87 -15.26
C ALA A 110 -0.82 0.63 -13.80
N ALA A 111 -0.94 -0.62 -13.32
CA ALA A 111 -0.52 -0.99 -11.97
C ALA A 111 0.98 -0.78 -11.74
N LEU A 112 1.83 -1.18 -12.70
CA LEU A 112 3.27 -0.94 -12.65
C LEU A 112 3.61 0.55 -12.63
N THR A 113 2.93 1.38 -13.42
CA THR A 113 3.12 2.83 -13.40
C THR A 113 2.76 3.42 -12.05
N GLN A 114 1.65 2.98 -11.44
CA GLN A 114 1.27 3.42 -10.09
C GLN A 114 2.33 3.07 -9.06
N GLN A 115 2.81 1.82 -9.05
CA GLN A 115 3.88 1.37 -8.15
C GLN A 115 5.16 2.21 -8.31
N LYS A 116 5.53 2.55 -9.55
CA LYS A 116 6.68 3.43 -9.83
C LYS A 116 6.48 4.85 -9.30
N MET A 117 5.26 5.41 -9.44
CA MET A 117 4.97 6.74 -8.91
C MET A 117 5.10 6.80 -7.39
N ILE A 118 4.64 5.77 -6.68
CA ILE A 118 4.82 5.64 -5.22
C ILE A 118 6.31 5.66 -4.86
N ASN A 119 7.12 4.82 -5.50
CA ASN A 119 8.56 4.76 -5.23
C ASN A 119 9.26 6.09 -5.50
N LEU A 120 8.96 6.74 -6.62
CA LEU A 120 9.51 8.05 -6.95
C LEU A 120 9.09 9.14 -5.96
N ALA A 121 7.86 9.11 -5.45
CA ALA A 121 7.40 10.04 -4.42
C ALA A 121 8.18 9.87 -3.10
N ILE A 122 8.38 8.62 -2.67
CA ILE A 122 9.18 8.29 -1.47
C ILE A 122 10.62 8.78 -1.63
N GLU A 123 11.25 8.50 -2.78
CA GLU A 123 12.61 8.94 -3.09
C GLU A 123 12.72 10.48 -3.10
N ALA A 124 11.74 11.17 -3.70
CA ALA A 124 11.73 12.63 -3.79
C ALA A 124 11.60 13.28 -2.40
N VAL A 125 10.69 12.78 -1.54
CA VAL A 125 10.55 13.26 -0.15
C VAL A 125 11.84 13.05 0.63
N THR A 126 12.44 11.87 0.54
CA THR A 126 13.69 11.53 1.23
C THR A 126 14.84 12.45 0.79
N LYS A 127 14.96 12.69 -0.52
CA LYS A 127 16.00 13.59 -1.07
C LYS A 127 15.78 15.05 -0.67
N ASN A 128 14.53 15.52 -0.67
CA ASN A 128 14.21 16.89 -0.25
C ASN A 128 14.50 17.11 1.23
N LEU A 129 14.19 16.15 2.11
CA LEU A 129 14.52 16.23 3.53
C LEU A 129 16.04 16.34 3.77
N ASN A 130 16.84 15.62 2.99
CA ASN A 130 18.31 15.70 3.06
C ASN A 130 18.88 17.03 2.54
N GLN A 131 18.12 17.79 1.75
CA GLN A 131 18.53 19.10 1.23
C GLN A 131 18.08 20.27 2.11
N ILE A 132 17.13 20.05 3.03
CA ILE A 132 16.77 21.03 4.05
C ILE A 132 17.86 20.97 5.11
N ASP A 133 18.73 21.98 5.12
CA ASP A 133 19.68 22.22 6.21
C ASP A 133 18.89 22.68 7.44
N LEU A 134 18.37 21.69 8.17
CA LEU A 134 17.46 21.86 9.29
C LEU A 134 18.09 22.74 10.37
N ASP A 135 19.41 22.64 10.55
CA ASP A 135 20.19 23.45 11.49
C ASP A 135 20.19 24.93 11.09
N ARG A 136 20.31 25.21 9.79
CA ARG A 136 20.25 26.59 9.27
C ARG A 136 18.86 27.21 9.42
N GLU A 137 17.79 26.44 9.19
CA GLU A 137 16.42 26.92 9.36
C GLU A 137 16.04 27.05 10.85
N LEU A 138 16.46 26.11 11.72
CA LEU A 138 16.32 26.22 13.17
C LEU A 138 17.04 27.45 13.72
N ALA A 139 18.26 27.75 13.26
CA ALA A 139 19.01 28.93 13.67
C ALA A 139 18.29 30.23 13.31
N LYS A 140 17.61 30.32 12.15
CA LYS A 140 16.79 31.48 11.78
C LYS A 140 15.56 31.64 12.67
N VAL A 141 14.89 30.55 13.01
CA VAL A 141 13.73 30.57 13.90
C VAL A 141 14.15 30.97 15.32
N MET A 142 15.24 30.39 15.83
CA MET A 142 15.75 30.68 17.18
C MET A 142 16.36 32.08 17.30
N SER A 143 17.00 32.61 16.26
CA SER A 143 17.51 33.99 16.24
C SER A 143 16.42 35.05 16.07
N GLY A 144 15.20 34.63 15.69
CA GLY A 144 14.01 35.49 15.60
C GLY A 144 13.16 35.55 16.88
N VAL A 145 13.45 34.75 17.91
CA VAL A 145 12.73 34.81 19.20
C VAL A 145 13.43 35.85 20.10
N PRO A 146 12.78 36.98 20.46
CA PRO A 146 13.35 37.89 21.43
C PRO A 146 13.46 37.16 22.77
N SER A 147 14.63 37.22 23.39
CA SER A 147 14.83 36.74 24.76
C SER A 147 13.83 37.45 25.68
N ILE A 148 12.90 36.68 26.24
CA ILE A 148 11.94 37.18 27.22
C ILE A 148 12.76 37.60 28.47
N PRO A 149 12.58 38.85 28.97
CA PRO A 149 13.30 39.35 30.13
C PRO A 149 12.91 38.64 31.43
#